data_AF-A0A918PAE0-F1
#
_entry.id   AF-A0A918PAE0-F1
#
_cell.length_a   1.000
_cell.length_b   1.000
_cell.length_c   1.000
_cell.angle_alpha   90.00
_cell.angle_beta   90.00
_cell.angle_gamma   90.00
#
_symmetry.space_group_name_H-M   'P 1'
#
loop_
_entity.id
_entity.type
_entity.pdbx_description
1 polymer ?
#
loop_
_entity_poly.entity_id
_entity_poly.type
_entity_poly.pdbx_seq_one_letter_code
_entity_poly.pdbx_strand_id
1 'polypeptide(L)' 'MAYPQIMGAYEAVEEWIAERGLTIAGPCREIYFADWDTARPEDPVCDVAFPVEG' A
#
# COMPACT_ATOMS: atom_id res chain seq x y z
N MET A 1 -10.45 -16.41 10.37
CA MET A 1 -9.33 -15.45 10.32
C MET A 1 -9.77 -14.31 9.44
N ALA A 2 -9.84 -13.09 9.97
CA ALA A 2 -9.94 -11.93 9.10
C ALA A 2 -8.62 -11.83 8.32
N TYR A 3 -8.68 -11.79 6.99
CA TYR A 3 -7.52 -11.42 6.21
C TYR A 3 -7.14 -9.97 6.58
N PRO A 4 -5.86 -9.66 6.83
CA PRO A 4 -5.44 -8.29 7.08
C PRO A 4 -5.83 -7.42 5.88
N GLN A 5 -6.63 -6.37 6.11
CA GLN A 5 -7.09 -5.44 5.06
C GLN A 5 -5.92 -4.87 4.24
N ILE A 6 -4.74 -4.77 4.86
CA ILE A 6 -3.52 -4.28 4.22
C ILE A 6 -3.06 -5.14 3.03
N MET A 7 -3.36 -6.44 3.00
CA MET A 7 -3.02 -7.29 1.84
C MET A 7 -3.73 -6.82 0.56
N GLY A 8 -4.99 -6.38 0.66
CA GLY A 8 -5.71 -5.83 -0.49
C GLY A 8 -5.10 -4.51 -1.00
N ALA A 9 -4.45 -3.74 -0.13
CA ALA A 9 -3.72 -2.53 -0.55
C ALA A 9 -2.44 -2.87 -1.32
N TYR A 10 -1.71 -3.91 -0.92
CA TYR A 10 -0.56 -4.43 -1.69
C TYR A 10 -1.00 -4.90 -3.07
N GLU A 11 -2.00 -5.78 -3.13
CA GLU A 11 -2.53 -6.35 -4.38
C GLU A 11 -3.00 -5.24 -5.34
N ALA A 12 -3.76 -4.26 -4.83
CA ALA A 12 -4.26 -3.15 -5.66
C ALA A 12 -3.14 -2.32 -6.30
N VAL A 13 -2.03 -2.10 -5.59
CA VAL A 13 -0.88 -1.37 -6.16
C VAL A 13 -0.14 -2.22 -7.18
N GLU A 14 0.07 -3.51 -6.91
CA GLU A 14 0.71 -4.43 -7.86
C GLU A 14 -0.09 -4.57 -9.18
N GLU A 15 -1.42 -4.70 -9.08
CA GLU A 15 -2.31 -4.72 -10.25
C GLU A 15 -2.19 -3.42 -11.06
N TRP A 16 -2.24 -2.27 -10.40
CA TRP A 16 -2.11 -0.96 -11.04
C TRP A 16 -0.76 -0.77 -11.78
N ILE A 17 0.32 -1.32 -11.21
CA ILE A 17 1.67 -1.30 -11.82
C ILE A 17 1.69 -2.16 -13.07
N ALA A 18 1.15 -3.38 -12.99
CA ALA A 18 1.07 -4.31 -14.10
C ALA A 18 0.22 -3.76 -15.25
N GLU A 19 -0.93 -3.17 -14.95
CA GLU A 19 -1.82 -2.52 -15.94
C GLU A 19 -1.14 -1.38 -16.70
N ARG A 20 -0.17 -0.70 -16.07
CA ARG A 20 0.60 0.38 -16.70
C ARG A 20 1.88 -0.07 -17.39
N GLY A 21 2.24 -1.35 -17.30
CA GLY A 21 3.50 -1.86 -17.84
C GLY A 21 4.74 -1.27 -17.15
N LEU A 22 4.60 -0.81 -15.90
CA LEU A 22 5.72 -0.30 -15.11
C LEU A 22 6.48 -1.47 -14.49
N THR A 23 7.77 -1.26 -14.23
CA THR A 23 8.63 -2.23 -13.53
C THR A 23 8.85 -1.79 -12.09
N ILE A 24 8.71 -2.70 -11.14
CA ILE A 24 9.05 -2.44 -9.74
C ILE A 24 10.56 -2.28 -9.62
N ALA A 25 11.00 -1.11 -9.18
CA ALA A 25 12.41 -0.69 -9.14
C ALA A 25 13.05 -0.80 -7.75
N GLY A 26 12.31 -1.31 -6.76
CA GLY A 26 12.82 -1.43 -5.41
C GLY A 26 11.81 -2.04 -4.43
N PRO A 27 12.18 -2.15 -3.15
CA PRO A 27 11.31 -2.72 -2.12
C PRO A 27 10.07 -1.84 -1.89
N CYS A 28 8.94 -2.49 -1.61
CA CYS A 28 7.73 -1.82 -1.16
C CYS A 28 7.91 -1.19 0.23
N ARG A 29 7.06 -0.21 0.55
CA ARG A 29 7.07 0.52 1.82
C ARG A 29 5.66 0.83 2.28
N GLU A 30 5.45 0.70 3.58
CA GLU A 30 4.29 1.25 4.28
C GLU A 30 4.67 2.65 4.79
N ILE A 31 3.94 3.66 4.36
CA ILE A 31 4.19 5.06 4.72
C ILE A 31 3.07 5.50 5.65
N TYR A 32 3.43 5.76 6.90
CA TYR A 32 2.48 6.09 7.96
C TYR A 32 2.31 7.60 8.07
N PHE A 33 1.14 8.10 7.70
CA PHE A 33 0.80 9.53 7.73
C PHE A 33 -0.12 9.90 8.90
N ALA A 34 -0.72 8.92 9.59
CA ALA A 34 -1.75 9.17 10.58
C ALA A 34 -1.21 9.59 11.95
N ASP A 35 -2.02 10.39 12.64
CA ASP A 35 -1.91 10.64 14.07
C ASP A 35 -2.52 9.46 14.83
N TRP A 36 -1.65 8.60 15.35
CA TRP A 36 -2.00 7.36 16.05
C TRP A 36 -2.84 7.58 17.30
N ASP A 37 -2.76 8.76 17.94
CA ASP A 37 -3.54 9.04 19.15
C ASP A 37 -5.03 9.27 18.84
N THR A 38 -5.37 9.59 17.59
CA THR A 38 -6.74 9.91 17.17
C THR A 38 -7.34 8.92 16.15
N ALA A 39 -6.51 8.06 15.56
CA ALA A 39 -6.92 7.09 14.56
C ALA A 39 -7.88 6.03 15.11
N ARG A 40 -8.95 5.74 14.36
CA ARG A 40 -9.88 4.64 14.60
C ARG A 40 -9.38 3.36 13.90
N PRO A 41 -9.84 2.17 14.32
CA PRO A 41 -9.43 0.91 13.69
C PRO A 41 -9.70 0.82 12.19
N GLU A 42 -10.70 1.55 11.70
CA GLU A 42 -11.09 1.58 10.29
C GLU A 42 -10.44 2.73 9.49
N ASP A 43 -9.72 3.64 10.17
CA ASP A 43 -9.10 4.78 9.49
C ASP A 43 -7.87 4.32 8.69
N PRO A 44 -7.66 4.86 7.47
CA PRO A 44 -6.45 4.60 6.72
C PRO A 44 -5.26 5.25 7.43
N VAL A 45 -4.38 4.43 8.01
CA VAL A 45 -3.21 4.90 8.77
C VAL A 45 -1.90 4.81 8.00
N CYS A 46 -1.87 4.01 6.94
CA CYS A 46 -0.69 3.83 6.09
C CYS A 46 -1.06 3.72 4.62
N ASP A 47 -0.17 4.25 3.79
CA ASP A 47 -0.16 3.99 2.35
C ASP A 47 0.82 2.86 2.04
N VAL A 48 0.47 2.00 1.07
CA VAL A 48 1.40 1.04 0.47
C VAL A 48 1.96 1.65 -0.81
N ALA A 49 3.28 1.76 -0.90
CA ALA A 49 3.95 2.34 -2.06
C ALA A 49 5.06 1.44 -2.59
N PHE A 50 5.20 1.41 -3.91
CA PHE A 50 6.26 0.70 -4.63
C PHE A 50 7.06 1.70 -5.46
N PRO A 51 8.40 1.69 -5.38
CA PRO A 51 9.24 2.37 -6.37
C PRO A 51 9.02 1.72 -7.75
N VAL A 52 8.83 2.53 -8.78
CA VAL A 52 8.59 2.06 -10.15
C VAL A 52 9.41 2.84 -11.17
N GLU A 53 9.71 2.18 -12.29
CA GLU A 53 10.36 2.72 -13.48
C GLU A 53 9.53 2.35 -14.73
N GLY A 54 9.52 3.21 -15.75
CA GLY A 54 8.79 3.01 -17.02
C GLY A 54 8.95 4.16 -17.99
#